data_AF-A0A0C3M2W4-F1
#
_entry.id   AF-A0A0C3M2W4-F1
#
_cell.length_a   1.000
_cell.length_b   1.000
_cell.length_c   1.000
_cell.angle_alpha   90.00
_cell.angle_beta   90.00
_cell.angle_gamma   90.00
#
_symmetry.space_group_name_H-M   'P 1'
#
loop_
_entity.id
_entity.type
_entity.pdbx_description
1 polymer ?
#
loop_
_entity_poly.entity_id
_entity_poly.type
_entity_poly.pdbx_seq_one_letter_code
_entity_poly.pdbx_strand_id
1 'polypeptide(L)'
;MSDQFELLKNKYKYNVQGEALFINAGNKALRLEVPDIGKEFTAGVYIGKDPEGTLYYNHADSFDPRTVKFQVTRYVNPSDKKVCAWIKFYTDSIDDCHAEFLAYDPEGTVQACNMDGWETTGDWKNLEIGSATASVRKYDDTKTMTISVGPIKKKATITDSNNVLSGESVDVHGNLWFKDINTVSTGAYASYNNDRIVFYQSSWSSTDFTAYFIPFESSSNTLGVTAAKTTEFSGITWSNT
;
A
#
# COMPACT_ATOMS: atom_id res chain seq x y z
N MET A 1 -31.14 9.27 -6.50
CA MET A 1 -29.92 9.44 -7.31
C MET A 1 -29.28 8.06 -7.44
N SER A 2 -28.74 7.71 -8.60
CA SER A 2 -28.17 6.39 -8.84
C SER A 2 -26.87 6.20 -8.04
N ASP A 3 -26.65 4.97 -7.59
CA ASP A 3 -25.45 4.56 -6.87
C ASP A 3 -24.26 4.43 -7.83
N GLN A 4 -23.11 5.01 -7.46
CA GLN A 4 -21.96 5.06 -8.37
C GLN A 4 -21.33 3.68 -8.60
N PHE A 5 -21.34 2.78 -7.61
CA PHE A 5 -20.83 1.41 -7.80
C PHE A 5 -21.70 0.67 -8.82
N GLU A 6 -23.02 0.78 -8.72
CA GLU A 6 -23.95 0.20 -9.71
C GLU A 6 -23.81 0.83 -11.10
N LEU A 7 -23.57 2.14 -11.19
CA LEU A 7 -23.31 2.78 -12.49
C LEU A 7 -22.04 2.25 -13.16
N LEU A 8 -20.94 2.09 -12.40
CA LEU A 8 -19.69 1.54 -12.94
C LEU A 8 -19.84 0.07 -13.33
N LYS A 9 -20.54 -0.72 -12.51
CA LYS A 9 -20.85 -2.13 -12.79
C LYS A 9 -21.65 -2.31 -14.08
N ASN A 10 -22.55 -1.38 -14.40
CA ASN A 10 -23.31 -1.42 -15.65
C ASN A 10 -22.50 -0.85 -16.84
N LYS A 11 -21.55 0.05 -16.59
CA LYS A 11 -20.68 0.64 -17.62
C LYS A 11 -19.59 -0.32 -18.10
N TYR A 12 -19.05 -1.13 -17.19
CA TYR A 12 -17.88 -1.98 -17.45
C TYR A 12 -18.23 -3.47 -17.46
N LYS A 13 -17.49 -4.24 -18.28
CA LYS A 13 -17.71 -5.68 -18.43
C LYS A 13 -17.23 -6.49 -17.22
N TYR A 14 -16.14 -6.07 -16.61
CA TYR A 14 -15.50 -6.76 -15.49
C TYR A 14 -15.35 -5.84 -14.29
N ASN A 15 -15.37 -6.44 -13.10
CA ASN A 15 -15.08 -5.79 -11.84
C ASN A 15 -14.36 -6.78 -10.93
N VAL A 16 -13.30 -6.33 -10.27
CA VAL A 16 -12.46 -7.13 -9.37
C VAL A 16 -12.06 -6.30 -8.16
N GLN A 17 -11.71 -6.96 -7.05
CA GLN A 17 -11.25 -6.25 -5.87
C GLN A 17 -9.84 -5.68 -6.09
N GLY A 18 -9.55 -4.56 -5.44
CA GLY A 18 -8.23 -3.96 -5.41
C GLY A 18 -8.04 -3.04 -4.22
N GLU A 19 -6.79 -2.69 -3.96
CA GLU A 19 -6.37 -1.92 -2.78
C GLU A 19 -5.53 -0.73 -3.23
N ALA A 20 -6.00 0.48 -2.95
CA ALA A 20 -5.32 1.71 -3.37
C ALA A 20 -4.60 2.38 -2.20
N LEU A 21 -3.29 2.55 -2.31
CA LEU A 21 -2.43 3.23 -1.34
C LEU A 21 -2.22 4.70 -1.73
N PHE A 22 -2.70 5.63 -0.92
CA PHE A 22 -2.55 7.08 -1.14
C PHE A 22 -1.52 7.73 -0.21
N ILE A 23 -0.65 8.57 -0.74
CA ILE A 23 0.62 8.96 -0.08
C ILE A 23 0.91 10.44 -0.29
N ASN A 24 1.26 11.15 0.78
CA ASN A 24 1.82 12.50 0.68
C ASN A 24 2.79 12.78 1.84
N ALA A 25 4.03 12.33 1.69
CA ALA A 25 5.15 12.55 2.62
C ALA A 25 6.17 13.53 2.00
N GLY A 26 5.70 14.70 1.56
CA GLY A 26 6.49 15.68 0.81
C GLY A 26 6.48 15.47 -0.71
N ASN A 27 6.07 14.28 -1.17
CA ASN A 27 5.74 13.97 -2.56
C ASN A 27 4.48 13.10 -2.62
N LYS A 28 3.60 13.36 -3.59
CA LYS A 28 2.39 12.57 -3.81
C LYS A 28 2.74 11.23 -4.45
N ALA A 29 2.13 10.15 -3.96
CA ALA A 29 2.25 8.86 -4.60
C ALA A 29 0.97 8.00 -4.49
N LEU A 30 0.78 7.13 -5.47
CA LEU A 30 -0.33 6.17 -5.55
C LEU A 30 0.22 4.78 -5.87
N ARG A 31 -0.25 3.77 -5.15
CA ARG A 31 -0.18 2.37 -5.58
C ARG A 31 -1.59 1.83 -5.67
N LEU A 32 -1.87 0.96 -6.62
CA LEU A 32 -3.10 0.17 -6.65
C LEU A 32 -2.75 -1.28 -6.95
N GLU A 33 -3.02 -2.18 -6.02
CA GLU A 33 -2.84 -3.62 -6.20
C GLU A 33 -4.16 -4.25 -6.62
N VAL A 34 -4.10 -5.16 -7.59
CA VAL A 34 -5.28 -5.83 -8.15
C VAL A 34 -4.97 -7.33 -8.28
N PRO A 35 -5.02 -8.09 -7.17
CA PRO A 35 -4.57 -9.48 -7.12
C PRO A 35 -5.27 -10.40 -8.11
N ASP A 36 -6.58 -10.23 -8.30
CA ASP A 36 -7.41 -11.09 -9.15
C ASP A 36 -6.97 -11.11 -10.63
N ILE A 37 -6.32 -10.04 -11.09
CA ILE A 37 -5.77 -9.94 -12.45
C ILE A 37 -4.24 -9.94 -12.46
N GLY A 38 -3.59 -10.08 -11.30
CA GLY A 38 -2.15 -10.08 -11.16
C GLY A 38 -1.49 -8.78 -11.63
N LYS A 39 -2.08 -7.62 -11.30
CA LYS A 39 -1.57 -6.30 -11.73
C LYS A 39 -1.36 -5.35 -10.56
N GLU A 40 -0.32 -4.52 -10.66
CA GLU A 40 -0.14 -3.34 -9.82
C GLU A 40 0.00 -2.08 -10.66
N PHE A 41 -0.54 -0.98 -10.17
CA PHE A 41 -0.30 0.36 -10.68
C PHE A 41 0.53 1.14 -9.69
N THR A 42 1.49 1.92 -10.18
CA THR A 42 2.41 2.68 -9.32
C THR A 42 2.68 4.07 -9.90
N ALA A 43 2.56 5.12 -9.08
CA ALA A 43 2.93 6.49 -9.39
C ALA A 43 3.58 7.14 -8.16
N GLY A 44 4.92 7.18 -8.09
CA GLY A 44 5.66 7.76 -6.96
C GLY A 44 6.13 6.75 -5.88
N VAL A 45 6.52 7.25 -4.70
CA VAL A 45 7.17 6.52 -3.58
C VAL A 45 6.16 6.03 -2.53
N TYR A 46 6.26 4.78 -2.08
CA TYR A 46 5.24 4.05 -1.28
C TYR A 46 5.20 4.30 0.24
N ILE A 47 4.23 5.05 0.82
CA ILE A 47 3.75 4.90 2.24
C ILE A 47 2.36 5.56 2.44
N GLY A 48 1.31 4.80 2.77
CA GLY A 48 -0.06 5.35 2.89
C GLY A 48 -1.05 4.41 3.60
N LYS A 49 -2.35 4.74 3.57
CA LYS A 49 -3.47 3.87 3.99
C LYS A 49 -4.22 3.35 2.76
N ASP A 50 -4.79 2.16 2.88
CA ASP A 50 -5.49 1.44 1.81
C ASP A 50 -7.01 1.49 1.99
N PRO A 51 -7.74 2.37 1.28
CA PRO A 51 -9.13 2.07 0.96
C PRO A 51 -9.21 0.86 0.02
N GLU A 52 -9.81 -0.22 0.52
CA GLU A 52 -10.25 -1.36 -0.28
C GLU A 52 -11.41 -0.95 -1.19
N GLY A 53 -11.35 -1.38 -2.44
CA GLY A 53 -12.38 -1.03 -3.43
C GLY A 53 -12.42 -1.95 -4.62
N THR A 54 -13.09 -1.49 -5.65
CA THR A 54 -13.34 -2.28 -6.85
C THR A 54 -12.78 -1.57 -8.07
N LEU A 55 -11.99 -2.29 -8.86
CA LEU A 55 -11.53 -1.88 -10.18
C LEU A 55 -12.51 -2.36 -11.24
N TYR A 56 -12.98 -1.45 -12.09
CA TYR A 56 -13.92 -1.69 -13.19
C TYR A 56 -13.20 -1.48 -14.53
N TYR A 57 -13.36 -2.42 -15.47
CA TYR A 57 -12.66 -2.39 -16.76
C TYR A 57 -13.34 -3.27 -17.83
N ASN A 58 -12.96 -3.08 -19.10
CA ASN A 58 -13.54 -3.82 -20.24
C ASN A 58 -12.62 -4.91 -20.83
N HIS A 59 -11.30 -4.70 -20.79
CA HIS A 59 -10.33 -5.60 -21.40
C HIS A 59 -9.08 -5.74 -20.52
N ALA A 60 -8.55 -6.96 -20.37
CA ALA A 60 -7.40 -7.23 -19.49
C ALA A 60 -6.06 -6.71 -20.07
N ASP A 61 -5.95 -6.63 -21.39
CA ASP A 61 -4.82 -6.03 -22.12
C ASP A 61 -4.68 -4.52 -21.84
N SER A 62 -5.72 -3.88 -21.30
CA SER A 62 -5.64 -2.49 -20.84
C SER A 62 -4.60 -2.29 -19.73
N PHE A 63 -4.17 -3.37 -19.08
CA PHE A 63 -3.17 -3.42 -18.01
C PHE A 63 -1.85 -4.07 -18.43
N ASP A 64 -1.60 -4.21 -19.73
CA ASP A 64 -0.27 -4.60 -20.20
C ASP A 64 0.78 -3.58 -19.73
N PRO A 65 2.01 -4.01 -19.41
CA PRO A 65 3.00 -3.12 -18.80
C PRO A 65 3.26 -1.87 -19.65
N ARG A 66 2.78 -0.72 -19.16
CA ARG A 66 2.89 0.57 -19.83
C ARG A 66 2.60 1.72 -18.87
N THR A 67 3.10 2.89 -19.23
CA THR A 67 2.75 4.15 -18.59
C THR A 67 1.36 4.61 -19.07
N VAL A 68 0.50 5.01 -18.13
CA VAL A 68 -0.83 5.57 -18.37
C VAL A 68 -1.02 6.85 -17.57
N LYS A 69 -1.96 7.70 -18.00
CA LYS A 69 -2.40 8.85 -17.19
C LYS A 69 -3.45 8.40 -16.19
N PHE A 70 -3.52 9.07 -15.05
CA PHE A 70 -4.59 8.86 -14.09
C PHE A 70 -5.00 10.15 -13.40
N GLN A 71 -6.20 10.14 -12.84
CA GLN A 71 -6.73 11.22 -12.01
C GLN A 71 -7.36 10.65 -10.74
N VAL A 72 -7.04 11.24 -9.59
CA VAL A 72 -7.65 10.94 -8.30
C VAL A 72 -8.70 11.99 -7.97
N THR A 73 -9.89 11.56 -7.56
CA THR A 73 -11.00 12.43 -7.18
C THR A 73 -11.57 11.99 -5.84
N ARG A 74 -11.76 12.94 -4.93
CA ARG A 74 -12.61 12.77 -3.75
C ARG A 74 -14.05 12.90 -4.19
N TYR A 75 -14.75 11.77 -4.27
CA TYR A 75 -16.12 11.71 -4.75
C TYR A 75 -17.11 11.54 -3.59
N VAL A 76 -18.33 12.06 -3.73
CA VAL A 76 -19.41 11.81 -2.75
C VAL A 76 -20.49 11.00 -3.47
N ASN A 77 -20.68 9.76 -3.03
CA ASN A 77 -21.64 8.87 -3.65
C ASN A 77 -23.08 9.43 -3.50
N PRO A 78 -23.80 9.68 -4.59
CA PRO A 78 -25.08 10.39 -4.53
C PRO A 78 -26.18 9.64 -3.77
N SER A 79 -26.13 8.30 -3.77
CA SER A 79 -27.12 7.39 -3.16
C SER A 79 -27.08 7.42 -1.63
N ASP A 80 -25.89 7.38 -1.04
CA ASP A 80 -25.67 7.20 0.41
C ASP A 80 -24.91 8.37 1.08
N LYS A 81 -24.45 9.35 0.28
CA LYS A 81 -23.67 10.52 0.70
C LYS A 81 -22.31 10.20 1.34
N LYS A 82 -21.81 8.98 1.19
CA LYS A 82 -20.49 8.59 1.70
C LYS A 82 -19.38 9.07 0.76
N VAL A 83 -18.24 9.41 1.37
CA VAL A 83 -17.04 9.82 0.64
C VAL A 83 -16.38 8.58 0.04
N CYS A 84 -15.91 8.70 -1.19
CA CYS A 84 -15.24 7.66 -1.95
C CYS A 84 -13.93 8.20 -2.54
N ALA A 85 -12.93 7.33 -2.62
CA ALA A 85 -11.77 7.52 -3.46
C ALA A 85 -12.09 6.99 -4.86
N TRP A 86 -12.01 7.87 -5.87
CA TRP A 86 -12.26 7.50 -7.26
C TRP A 86 -11.02 7.78 -8.10
N ILE A 87 -10.45 6.74 -8.69
CA ILE A 87 -9.29 6.84 -9.57
C ILE A 87 -9.73 6.47 -10.98
N LYS A 88 -9.42 7.30 -11.96
CA LYS A 88 -9.67 7.03 -13.38
C LYS A 88 -8.36 6.87 -14.12
N PHE A 89 -8.27 5.85 -14.96
CA PHE A 89 -7.09 5.54 -15.77
C PHE A 89 -7.38 5.81 -17.24
N TYR A 90 -6.43 6.45 -17.91
CA TYR A 90 -6.54 6.92 -19.28
C TYR A 90 -5.32 6.47 -20.09
N THR A 91 -5.52 6.02 -21.31
CA THR A 91 -4.43 5.64 -22.24
C THR A 91 -3.67 6.90 -22.69
N ASP A 92 -4.29 7.69 -23.56
CA ASP A 92 -3.65 8.81 -24.26
C ASP A 92 -4.33 10.16 -23.95
N SER A 93 -5.66 10.17 -23.81
CA SER A 93 -6.48 11.36 -23.53
C SER A 93 -7.50 11.13 -22.42
N ILE A 94 -7.99 12.21 -21.80
CA ILE A 94 -9.02 12.15 -20.76
C ILE A 94 -10.35 11.54 -21.25
N ASP A 95 -10.58 11.54 -22.56
CA ASP A 95 -11.75 10.94 -23.19
C ASP A 95 -11.62 9.41 -23.35
N ASP A 96 -10.40 8.86 -23.21
CA ASP A 96 -10.12 7.44 -23.35
C ASP A 96 -9.89 6.75 -21.99
N CYS A 97 -10.91 6.88 -21.13
CA CYS A 97 -10.91 6.23 -19.82
C CYS A 97 -11.17 4.73 -19.96
N HIS A 98 -10.14 3.91 -19.73
CA HIS A 98 -10.20 2.46 -19.93
C HIS A 98 -10.51 1.67 -18.65
N ALA A 99 -10.23 2.24 -17.49
CA ALA A 99 -10.50 1.61 -16.19
C ALA A 99 -10.78 2.65 -15.11
N GLU A 100 -11.56 2.26 -14.10
CA GLU A 100 -11.91 3.11 -12.96
C GLU A 100 -11.86 2.30 -11.67
N PHE A 101 -11.18 2.81 -10.65
CA PHE A 101 -11.18 2.24 -9.31
C PHE A 101 -12.05 3.09 -8.38
N LEU A 102 -12.95 2.46 -7.63
CA LEU A 102 -13.81 3.13 -6.68
C LEU A 102 -13.79 2.39 -5.34
N ALA A 103 -13.49 3.13 -4.27
CA ALA A 103 -13.47 2.63 -2.90
C ALA A 103 -14.20 3.61 -1.98
N TYR A 104 -14.84 3.11 -0.92
CA TYR A 104 -15.26 4.00 0.17
C TYR A 104 -14.03 4.54 0.90
N ASP A 105 -14.05 5.82 1.25
CA ASP A 105 -12.96 6.51 1.95
C ASP A 105 -13.49 7.17 3.23
N PRO A 106 -13.92 6.38 4.23
CA PRO A 106 -14.51 6.90 5.47
C PRO A 106 -13.52 7.75 6.27
N GLU A 107 -12.21 7.47 6.13
CA GLU A 107 -11.11 8.18 6.78
C GLU A 107 -10.72 9.48 6.05
N GLY A 108 -11.27 9.75 4.86
CA GLY A 108 -10.95 10.94 4.07
C GLY A 108 -9.50 10.99 3.59
N THR A 109 -8.91 9.83 3.32
CA THR A 109 -7.52 9.62 2.90
C THR A 109 -7.14 10.48 1.71
N VAL A 110 -8.00 10.58 0.69
CA VAL A 110 -7.72 11.41 -0.51
C VAL A 110 -7.54 12.87 -0.14
N GLN A 111 -8.34 13.38 0.79
CA GLN A 111 -8.24 14.74 1.30
C GLN A 111 -7.02 14.91 2.21
N ALA A 112 -6.82 13.98 3.14
CA ALA A 112 -5.71 14.00 4.10
C ALA A 112 -4.35 14.00 3.38
N CYS A 113 -4.23 13.26 2.28
CA CYS A 113 -3.04 13.22 1.44
C CYS A 113 -3.01 14.34 0.37
N ASN A 114 -3.96 15.28 0.35
CA ASN A 114 -4.04 16.35 -0.66
C ASN A 114 -4.01 15.82 -2.11
N MET A 115 -4.72 14.72 -2.39
CA MET A 115 -4.71 14.03 -3.68
C MET A 115 -5.94 14.31 -4.52
N ASP A 116 -6.91 15.05 -3.99
CA ASP A 116 -8.10 15.44 -4.75
C ASP A 116 -7.70 16.30 -5.97
N GLY A 117 -8.17 15.90 -7.15
CA GLY A 117 -7.81 16.49 -8.43
C GLY A 117 -6.37 16.23 -8.87
N TRP A 118 -5.62 15.36 -8.19
CA TRP A 118 -4.25 15.03 -8.60
C TRP A 118 -4.27 14.21 -9.89
N GLU A 119 -3.57 14.72 -10.91
CA GLU A 119 -3.41 14.09 -12.21
C GLU A 119 -1.92 14.01 -12.56
N THR A 120 -1.48 12.84 -13.00
CA THR A 120 -0.11 12.59 -13.49
C THR A 120 -0.07 11.26 -14.25
N THR A 121 1.13 10.73 -14.49
CA THR A 121 1.37 9.41 -15.07
C THR A 121 1.81 8.39 -14.02
N GLY A 122 1.51 7.12 -14.26
CA GLY A 122 2.10 5.98 -13.54
C GLY A 122 2.12 4.74 -14.42
N ASP A 123 2.66 3.65 -13.90
CA ASP A 123 2.88 2.43 -14.66
C ASP A 123 2.02 1.28 -14.13
N TRP A 124 1.38 0.56 -15.05
CA TRP A 124 0.89 -0.79 -14.79
C TRP A 124 2.04 -1.79 -14.94
N LYS A 125 2.12 -2.75 -14.02
CA LYS A 125 3.11 -3.83 -14.00
C LYS A 125 2.44 -5.12 -13.55
N ASN A 126 3.11 -6.25 -13.78
CA ASN A 126 2.66 -7.50 -13.19
C ASN A 126 2.85 -7.43 -11.67
N LEU A 127 1.82 -7.87 -10.95
CA LEU A 127 1.85 -7.99 -9.52
C LEU A 127 2.63 -9.26 -9.16
N GLU A 128 3.91 -9.07 -8.87
CA GLU A 128 4.74 -10.11 -8.30
C GLU A 128 4.68 -9.93 -6.78
N ILE A 129 3.88 -10.74 -6.09
CA ILE A 129 3.88 -10.79 -4.62
C ILE A 129 3.90 -12.24 -4.17
N GLY A 130 5.05 -12.66 -3.64
CA GLY A 130 5.08 -13.71 -2.64
C GLY A 130 4.55 -13.17 -1.31
N SER A 131 3.90 -14.03 -0.54
CA SER A 131 3.49 -13.71 0.83
C SER A 131 3.89 -14.83 1.77
N ALA A 132 4.21 -14.45 3.01
CA ALA A 132 4.52 -15.39 4.07
C ALA A 132 4.06 -14.82 5.41
N THR A 133 3.54 -15.69 6.28
CA THR A 133 3.18 -15.30 7.64
C THR A 133 4.43 -14.84 8.40
N ALA A 134 4.26 -13.75 9.15
CA ALA A 134 5.33 -13.11 9.90
C ALA A 134 4.85 -12.64 11.27
N SER A 135 5.81 -12.41 12.18
CA SER A 135 5.56 -11.80 13.49
C SER A 135 6.57 -10.70 13.76
N VAL A 136 6.08 -9.56 14.22
CA VAL A 136 6.88 -8.42 14.69
C VAL A 136 6.93 -8.46 16.20
N ARG A 137 8.14 -8.45 16.77
CA ARG A 137 8.37 -8.42 18.21
C ARG A 137 9.37 -7.37 18.64
N LYS A 138 9.03 -6.62 19.69
CA LYS A 138 9.91 -5.73 20.44
C LYS A 138 9.50 -5.79 21.91
N TYR A 139 10.47 -5.94 22.82
CA TYR A 139 10.23 -5.79 24.25
C TYR A 139 10.45 -4.34 24.69
N ASP A 140 9.74 -3.92 25.73
CA ASP A 140 9.76 -2.57 26.30
C ASP A 140 11.15 -2.16 26.81
N ASP A 141 11.95 -3.11 27.27
CA ASP A 141 13.32 -2.95 27.76
C ASP A 141 14.40 -3.06 26.67
N THR A 142 14.02 -3.29 25.42
CA THR A 142 14.97 -3.44 24.29
C THR A 142 14.84 -2.33 23.27
N LYS A 143 15.97 -1.99 22.63
CA LYS A 143 16.02 -1.14 21.43
C LYS A 143 15.88 -1.92 20.13
N THR A 144 15.72 -3.24 20.22
CA THR A 144 15.75 -4.11 19.04
C THR A 144 14.36 -4.64 18.77
N MET A 145 13.88 -4.41 17.55
CA MET A 145 12.69 -5.04 17.01
C MET A 145 13.11 -6.12 16.03
N THR A 146 12.34 -7.20 15.99
CA THR A 146 12.56 -8.31 15.06
C THR A 146 11.29 -8.60 14.28
N ILE A 147 11.44 -8.80 12.97
CA ILE A 147 10.39 -9.35 12.11
C ILE A 147 10.84 -10.76 11.73
N SER A 148 10.12 -11.77 12.19
CA SER A 148 10.41 -13.18 11.92
C SER A 148 9.44 -13.72 10.88
N VAL A 149 9.94 -14.28 9.79
CA VAL A 149 9.15 -14.79 8.65
C VAL A 149 9.48 -16.27 8.47
N GLY A 150 8.88 -17.09 9.32
CA GLY A 150 9.17 -18.53 9.42
C GLY A 150 9.12 -19.29 8.09
N PRO A 151 8.06 -19.13 7.25
CA PRO A 151 7.91 -19.91 6.02
C PRO A 151 9.05 -19.72 5.01
N ILE A 152 9.66 -18.53 4.94
CA ILE A 152 10.78 -18.23 4.02
C ILE A 152 12.13 -18.20 4.75
N LYS A 153 12.16 -18.58 6.03
CA LYS A 153 13.36 -18.62 6.88
C LYS A 153 14.13 -17.30 6.89
N LYS A 154 13.41 -16.18 6.96
CA LYS A 154 14.01 -14.84 7.02
C LYS A 154 13.71 -14.17 8.36
N LYS A 155 14.65 -13.40 8.86
CA LYS A 155 14.48 -12.51 10.00
C LYS A 155 15.11 -11.16 9.73
N ALA A 156 14.32 -10.10 9.86
CA ALA A 156 14.83 -8.73 9.90
C ALA A 156 15.04 -8.31 11.35
N THR A 157 16.14 -7.61 11.61
CA THR A 157 16.44 -6.97 12.89
C THR A 157 16.59 -5.48 12.69
N ILE A 158 15.79 -4.71 13.41
CA ILE A 158 15.75 -3.25 13.38
C ILE A 158 16.22 -2.72 14.74
N THR A 159 17.19 -1.80 14.73
CA THR A 159 17.65 -1.11 15.94
C THR A 159 17.03 0.28 16.02
N ASP A 160 16.16 0.51 17.01
CA ASP A 160 15.56 1.81 17.34
C ASP A 160 16.60 2.74 17.98
N SER A 161 17.52 3.23 17.16
CA SER A 161 18.65 4.06 17.59
C SER A 161 18.18 5.43 18.10
N ASN A 162 17.04 5.91 17.61
CA ASN A 162 16.45 7.20 17.96
C ASN A 162 15.46 7.13 19.13
N ASN A 163 15.24 5.94 19.70
CA ASN A 163 14.32 5.68 20.82
C ASN A 163 12.88 6.14 20.53
N VAL A 164 12.42 6.00 19.29
CA VAL A 164 11.06 6.41 18.89
C VAL A 164 10.00 5.49 19.49
N LEU A 165 10.38 4.24 19.78
CA LEU A 165 9.56 3.19 20.39
C LEU A 165 10.02 2.89 21.82
N SER A 166 10.59 3.87 22.52
CA SER A 166 11.07 3.70 23.89
C SER A 166 9.93 3.35 24.85
N GLY A 167 10.07 2.25 25.60
CA GLY A 167 9.04 1.76 26.52
C GLY A 167 7.85 1.08 25.85
N GLU A 168 7.82 1.01 24.51
CA GLU A 168 6.76 0.32 23.77
C GLU A 168 7.07 -1.18 23.67
N SER A 169 6.05 -2.01 23.88
CA SER A 169 6.08 -3.45 23.61
C SER A 169 5.22 -3.76 22.39
N VAL A 170 5.77 -4.51 21.44
CA VAL A 170 5.11 -4.89 20.19
C VAL A 170 5.14 -6.41 20.09
N ASP A 171 3.98 -7.04 19.92
CA ASP A 171 3.84 -8.45 19.53
C ASP A 171 2.66 -8.56 18.58
N VAL A 172 2.97 -8.52 17.28
CA VAL A 172 1.98 -8.39 16.21
C VAL A 172 2.22 -9.47 15.16
N HIS A 173 1.16 -10.17 14.78
CA HIS A 173 1.17 -11.18 13.73
C HIS A 173 0.53 -10.62 12.46
N GLY A 174 1.03 -11.05 11.31
CA GLY A 174 0.57 -10.55 10.02
C GLY A 174 1.19 -11.30 8.84
N ASN A 175 1.13 -10.68 7.67
CA ASN A 175 1.77 -11.18 6.46
C ASN A 175 2.88 -10.23 6.03
N LEU A 176 4.03 -10.82 5.69
CA LEU A 176 5.05 -10.15 4.89
C LEU A 176 4.79 -10.45 3.42
N TRP A 177 4.58 -9.40 2.64
CA TRP A 177 4.44 -9.39 1.20
C TRP A 177 5.76 -8.95 0.57
N PHE A 178 6.18 -9.58 -0.52
CA PHE A 178 7.46 -9.30 -1.15
C PHE A 178 7.45 -9.62 -2.64
N LYS A 179 8.24 -8.90 -3.43
CA LYS A 179 8.30 -9.12 -4.88
C LYS A 179 9.03 -10.41 -5.24
N ASP A 180 10.22 -10.57 -4.69
CA ASP A 180 11.07 -11.74 -4.86
C ASP A 180 11.64 -12.14 -3.50
N ILE A 181 11.53 -13.41 -3.16
CA ILE A 181 12.09 -13.98 -1.92
C ILE A 181 13.60 -13.71 -1.79
N ASN A 182 14.31 -13.59 -2.90
CA ASN A 182 15.74 -13.31 -2.93
C ASN A 182 16.07 -11.85 -2.62
N THR A 183 15.16 -10.92 -2.92
CA THR A 183 15.37 -9.48 -2.70
C THR A 183 14.89 -9.02 -1.32
N VAL A 184 14.07 -9.80 -0.61
CA VAL A 184 13.65 -9.50 0.78
C VAL A 184 14.85 -9.12 1.66
N SER A 185 15.94 -9.89 1.57
CA SER A 185 17.13 -9.66 2.41
C SER A 185 17.97 -8.44 2.05
N THR A 186 17.66 -7.72 0.96
CA THR A 186 18.36 -6.50 0.57
C THR A 186 17.77 -5.24 1.22
N GLY A 187 16.61 -5.35 1.89
CA GLY A 187 15.94 -4.24 2.55
C GLY A 187 16.73 -3.67 3.73
N ALA A 188 17.53 -2.62 3.51
CA ALA A 188 18.38 -1.99 4.51
C ALA A 188 17.71 -0.82 5.26
N TYR A 189 16.56 -0.36 4.76
CA TYR A 189 15.78 0.76 5.30
C TYR A 189 14.33 0.33 5.51
N ALA A 190 13.64 0.94 6.47
CA ALA A 190 12.20 0.76 6.61
C ALA A 190 11.46 2.03 7.00
N SER A 191 10.25 2.14 6.46
CA SER A 191 9.22 3.06 6.92
C SER A 191 8.24 2.31 7.80
N TYR A 192 7.93 2.87 8.96
CA TYR A 192 7.22 2.21 10.03
C TYR A 192 6.10 3.10 10.56
N ASN A 193 4.87 2.62 10.52
CA ASN A 193 3.74 3.28 11.17
C ASN A 193 2.84 2.22 11.84
N ASN A 194 1.69 2.65 12.35
CA ASN A 194 0.79 1.73 13.04
C ASN A 194 0.10 0.69 12.14
N ASP A 195 0.13 0.92 10.84
CA ASP A 195 -0.60 0.18 9.81
C ASP A 195 0.29 -0.84 9.12
N ARG A 196 1.56 -0.49 8.83
CA ARG A 196 2.49 -1.36 8.12
C ARG A 196 3.95 -1.03 8.39
N ILE A 197 4.81 -1.96 8.00
CA ILE A 197 6.27 -1.76 7.87
C ILE A 197 6.64 -1.97 6.41
N VAL A 198 7.30 -1.01 5.76
CA VAL A 198 7.73 -1.14 4.36
C VAL A 198 9.26 -1.11 4.32
N PHE A 199 9.87 -2.08 3.64
CA PHE A 199 11.33 -2.25 3.55
C PHE A 199 11.85 -1.83 2.17
N TYR A 200 12.98 -1.12 2.14
CA TYR A 200 13.59 -0.63 0.92
C TYR A 200 15.08 -0.93 0.88
N GLN A 201 15.61 -1.10 -0.33
CA GLN A 201 17.03 -1.37 -0.52
C GLN A 201 17.93 -0.14 -0.37
N SER A 202 17.54 1.00 -0.98
CA SER A 202 18.42 2.16 -1.18
C SER A 202 18.13 3.35 -0.28
N SER A 203 16.87 3.63 0.02
CA SER A 203 16.43 4.66 0.96
C SER A 203 14.99 4.41 1.39
N TRP A 204 14.57 4.96 2.53
CA TRP A 204 13.18 4.95 3.00
C TRP A 204 12.21 5.73 2.09
N SER A 205 12.76 6.52 1.16
CA SER A 205 12.04 7.26 0.13
C SER A 205 12.10 6.60 -1.26
N SER A 206 12.54 5.34 -1.36
CA SER A 206 12.65 4.63 -2.63
C SER A 206 11.28 4.19 -3.19
N THR A 207 11.11 4.29 -4.51
CA THR A 207 9.96 3.76 -5.25
C THR A 207 10.05 2.25 -5.50
N ASP A 208 11.05 1.57 -4.95
CA ASP A 208 11.20 0.12 -5.06
C ASP A 208 11.40 -0.46 -3.66
N PHE A 209 10.32 -1.06 -3.15
CA PHE A 209 10.34 -1.79 -1.89
C PHE A 209 10.76 -3.24 -2.14
N THR A 210 11.39 -3.83 -1.14
CA THR A 210 11.80 -5.23 -1.12
C THR A 210 10.72 -6.12 -0.50
N ALA A 211 10.09 -5.62 0.57
CA ALA A 211 8.95 -6.25 1.23
C ALA A 211 8.10 -5.24 1.99
N TYR A 212 6.88 -5.59 2.38
CA TYR A 212 6.10 -4.87 3.38
C TYR A 212 5.33 -5.84 4.29
N PHE A 213 5.19 -5.48 5.55
CA PHE A 213 4.45 -6.23 6.56
C PHE A 213 3.14 -5.52 6.87
N ILE A 214 2.04 -6.27 6.86
CA ILE A 214 0.71 -5.81 7.29
C ILE A 214 0.22 -6.70 8.43
N PRO A 215 -0.14 -6.14 9.60
CA PRO A 215 -0.81 -6.86 10.69
C PRO A 215 -2.11 -7.54 10.23
N PHE A 216 -2.50 -8.64 10.87
CA PHE A 216 -3.86 -9.14 10.68
C PHE A 216 -4.87 -8.16 11.27
N GLU A 217 -6.00 -7.93 10.59
CA GLU A 217 -7.08 -7.08 11.12
C GLU A 217 -7.57 -7.52 12.51
N SER A 218 -7.47 -8.83 12.79
CA SER A 218 -7.85 -9.41 14.07
C SER A 218 -6.80 -9.21 15.18
N SER A 219 -5.65 -8.59 14.91
CA SER A 219 -4.63 -8.38 15.93
C SER A 219 -5.08 -7.30 16.91
N SER A 220 -5.19 -7.65 18.20
CA SER A 220 -5.51 -6.68 19.26
C SER A 220 -4.38 -5.70 19.55
N ASN A 221 -3.17 -6.03 19.10
CA ASN A 221 -1.94 -5.28 19.36
C ASN A 221 -1.61 -4.41 18.15
N THR A 222 -1.12 -3.20 18.42
CA THR A 222 -0.73 -2.26 17.38
C THR A 222 0.79 -2.26 17.21
N LEU A 223 1.29 -1.67 16.12
CA LEU A 223 2.73 -1.49 15.90
C LEU A 223 3.33 -0.37 16.79
N GLY A 224 2.65 0.08 17.84
CA GLY A 224 3.27 0.93 18.89
C GLY A 224 3.65 2.35 18.47
N VAL A 225 3.27 2.81 17.27
CA VAL A 225 3.29 4.25 16.92
C VAL A 225 1.86 4.77 16.93
N THR A 226 1.65 5.99 17.40
CA THR A 226 0.36 6.66 17.17
C THR A 226 0.11 6.77 15.66
N ALA A 227 -1.12 6.48 15.22
CA ALA A 227 -1.49 6.31 13.80
C ALA A 227 -1.13 7.49 12.86
N ALA A 228 -0.83 8.67 13.42
CA ALA A 228 -0.43 9.86 12.68
C ALA A 228 1.10 10.01 12.46
N LYS A 229 1.94 9.14 13.06
CA LYS A 229 3.39 9.24 12.97
C LYS A 229 3.99 8.09 12.17
N THR A 230 4.67 8.43 11.08
CA THR A 230 5.60 7.53 10.39
C THR A 230 7.00 7.74 10.96
N THR A 231 7.69 6.64 11.25
CA THR A 231 9.09 6.60 11.69
C THR A 231 9.93 5.89 10.64
N GLU A 232 11.17 6.32 10.51
CA GLU A 232 12.12 5.77 9.54
C GLU A 232 13.26 5.07 10.27
N PHE A 233 13.61 3.88 9.81
CA PHE A 233 14.73 3.10 10.31
C PHE A 233 15.74 2.83 9.19
N SER A 234 17.01 2.75 9.58
CA SER A 234 18.12 2.38 8.70
C SER A 234 19.02 1.36 9.39
N GLY A 235 19.88 0.70 8.61
CA GLY A 235 20.79 -0.32 9.13
C GLY A 235 20.06 -1.62 9.49
N ILE A 236 18.96 -1.92 8.78
CA ILE A 236 18.22 -3.17 8.96
C ILE A 236 19.09 -4.33 8.51
N THR A 237 19.18 -5.36 9.34
CA THR A 237 19.95 -6.56 9.03
C THR A 237 19.01 -7.73 8.83
N TRP A 238 19.19 -8.44 7.72
CA TRP A 238 18.47 -9.67 7.43
C TRP A 238 19.37 -10.88 7.67
N SER A 239 18.83 -11.89 8.36
CA SER A 239 19.47 -13.17 8.55
C SER A 239 18.53 -14.31 8.16
N ASN A 240 19.12 -15.48 7.90
CA ASN A 240 18.34 -16.70 7.77
C ASN A 240 18.05 -17.27 9.17
N THR A 241 16.88 -17.87 9.35
CA THR A 241 16.47 -18.55 10.60
C THR A 241 16.39 -20.05 10.45
#